data_AF-A0A1E4S6L8-F1
#
_entry.id   AF-A0A1E4S6L8-F1
#
_cell.length_a   1.000
_cell.length_b   1.000
_cell.length_c   1.000
_cell.angle_alpha   90.00
_cell.angle_beta   90.00
_cell.angle_gamma   90.00
#
_symmetry.space_group_name_H-M   'P 1'
#
loop_
_entity.id
_entity.type
_entity.pdbx_description
1 polymer ?
#
loop_
_entity_poly.entity_id
_entity_poly.type
_entity_poly.pdbx_seq_one_letter_code
_entity_poly.pdbx_strand_id
1 'polypeptide(L)'
;MSLPPANLDPNIPILRHVLNNIYVNAFDAFPYLRTILDELQTLASSSGSKNLKDDISWARESLEGDSEKLFKIQSHIKFLQAEETFTTKNEMIRVFKEFVNFVQMILLDDLITTLRGVATTMTNQENDHIKLNNRTLDEIVKVIQRFSVALKLSSSPVLEIETNDLGGEITLSNATITQLQNQLELRSKTLTETVEVLRQVSHGPQ
;
A
#
# COMPACT_ATOMS: atom_id res chain seq x y z
N MET A 1 25.11 24.50 -22.29
CA MET A 1 25.84 23.40 -21.65
C MET A 1 24.82 22.30 -21.41
N SER A 2 24.96 21.15 -22.06
CA SER A 2 24.08 20.01 -21.83
C SER A 2 24.46 19.37 -20.49
N LEU A 3 23.47 19.20 -19.60
CA LEU A 3 23.64 18.40 -18.40
C LEU A 3 24.14 17.00 -18.81
N PRO A 4 25.10 16.40 -18.07
CA PRO A 4 25.54 15.04 -18.36
C PRO A 4 24.34 14.10 -18.36
N PRO A 5 24.32 13.06 -19.21
CA PRO A 5 23.18 12.16 -19.32
C PRO A 5 22.86 11.61 -17.93
N ALA A 6 21.60 11.78 -17.52
CA ALA A 6 21.11 11.28 -16.25
C ALA A 6 21.26 9.76 -16.25
N ASN A 7 22.18 9.29 -15.41
CA ASN A 7 22.48 7.89 -15.09
C ASN A 7 23.26 7.11 -16.16
N LEU A 8 24.50 6.75 -15.83
CA LEU A 8 25.37 5.89 -16.63
C LEU A 8 25.15 4.39 -16.37
N ASP A 9 24.39 4.04 -15.33
CA ASP A 9 24.16 2.66 -14.91
C ASP A 9 22.90 2.09 -15.60
N PRO A 10 23.02 1.02 -16.41
CA PRO A 10 21.91 0.45 -17.16
C PRO A 10 20.82 -0.18 -16.28
N ASN A 11 21.07 -0.37 -14.97
CA ASN A 11 20.08 -0.93 -14.04
C ASN A 11 19.12 0.13 -13.50
N ILE A 12 19.46 1.42 -13.54
CA ILE A 12 18.62 2.49 -12.99
C ILE A 12 17.24 2.58 -13.67
N PRO A 13 17.12 2.53 -15.00
CA PRO A 13 15.81 2.51 -15.66
C PRO A 13 14.94 1.33 -15.20
N ILE A 14 15.54 0.17 -14.96
CA ILE A 14 14.83 -1.02 -14.50
C ILE A 14 14.35 -0.86 -13.06
N LEU A 15 15.22 -0.37 -12.17
CA LEU A 15 14.84 -0.09 -10.78
C LEU A 15 13.73 0.98 -10.73
N ARG A 16 13.77 2.00 -11.60
CA ARG A 16 12.69 3.01 -11.72
C ARG A 16 11.39 2.38 -12.19
N HIS A 17 11.44 1.44 -13.13
CA HIS A 17 10.26 0.69 -13.57
C HIS A 17 9.65 -0.13 -12.43
N VAL A 18 10.49 -0.79 -11.63
CA VAL A 18 10.06 -1.54 -10.44
C VAL A 18 9.40 -0.61 -9.40
N LEU A 19 9.98 0.57 -9.13
CA LEU A 19 9.34 1.57 -8.25
C LEU A 19 7.95 1.97 -8.77
N ASN A 20 7.83 2.24 -10.08
CA ASN A 20 6.57 2.67 -10.69
C ASN A 20 5.46 1.61 -10.55
N ASN A 21 5.75 0.35 -10.85
CA ASN A 21 4.71 -0.67 -10.89
C ASN A 21 4.19 -1.06 -9.49
N ILE A 22 5.07 -1.15 -8.49
CA ILE A 22 4.64 -1.57 -7.15
C ILE A 22 4.09 -0.39 -6.36
N TYR A 23 4.79 0.73 -6.38
CA TYR A 23 4.56 1.78 -5.39
C TYR A 23 3.40 2.69 -5.77
N VAL A 24 3.20 2.99 -7.06
CA VAL A 24 2.03 3.77 -7.50
C VAL A 24 0.73 3.08 -7.06
N ASN A 25 0.59 1.79 -7.33
CA ASN A 25 -0.58 1.01 -6.92
C ASN A 25 -0.77 0.99 -5.39
N ALA A 26 0.31 0.88 -4.62
CA ALA A 26 0.23 0.94 -3.16
C ALA A 26 -0.23 2.32 -2.66
N PHE A 27 0.22 3.41 -3.29
CA PHE A 27 -0.19 4.78 -2.93
C PHE A 27 -1.66 5.05 -3.24
N ASP A 28 -2.14 4.59 -4.39
CA ASP A 28 -3.49 4.85 -4.85
C ASP A 28 -4.56 4.17 -3.96
N ALA A 29 -4.17 3.14 -3.21
CA ALA A 29 -5.07 2.40 -2.32
C ALA A 29 -5.50 3.17 -1.06
N PHE A 30 -4.62 4.01 -0.51
CA PHE A 30 -4.83 4.63 0.81
C PHE A 30 -5.94 5.67 0.83
N PRO A 31 -6.11 6.51 -0.21
CA PRO A 31 -7.29 7.35 -0.33
C PRO A 31 -8.59 6.54 -0.25
N TYR A 32 -8.66 5.36 -0.89
CA TYR A 32 -9.85 4.51 -0.83
C TYR A 32 -10.08 3.93 0.57
N LEU A 33 -9.01 3.46 1.24
CA LEU A 33 -9.09 2.99 2.63
C LEU A 33 -9.60 4.09 3.57
N ARG A 34 -9.10 5.32 3.39
CA ARG A 34 -9.54 6.48 4.15
C ARG A 34 -11.03 6.76 3.93
N THR A 35 -11.48 6.81 2.68
CA THR A 35 -12.90 7.00 2.35
C THR A 35 -13.77 5.92 2.98
N ILE A 36 -13.36 4.64 2.92
CA ILE A 36 -14.09 3.54 3.56
C ILE A 36 -14.24 3.79 5.08
N LEU A 37 -13.17 4.18 5.77
CA LEU A 37 -13.22 4.44 7.21
C LEU A 37 -14.05 5.69 7.57
N ASP A 38 -13.96 6.75 6.77
CA ASP A 38 -14.74 7.97 6.98
C ASP A 38 -16.25 7.72 6.80
N GLU A 39 -16.63 6.91 5.81
CA GLU A 39 -18.03 6.49 5.61
C GLU A 39 -18.50 5.54 6.72
N LEU A 40 -17.69 4.55 7.11
CA LEU A 40 -18.00 3.67 8.24
C LEU A 40 -18.16 4.46 9.55
N GLN A 41 -17.34 5.50 9.77
CA GLN A 41 -17.47 6.39 10.93
C GLN A 41 -18.79 7.15 10.92
N THR A 42 -19.23 7.60 9.73
CA THR A 42 -20.51 8.30 9.56
C THR A 42 -21.67 7.37 9.85
N LEU A 43 -21.65 6.14 9.32
CA LEU A 43 -22.65 5.10 9.57
C LEU A 43 -22.69 4.71 11.05
N ALA A 44 -21.54 4.48 11.68
CA ALA A 44 -21.43 4.16 13.10
C ALA A 44 -21.95 5.27 14.00
N SER A 45 -21.74 6.53 13.62
CA SER A 45 -22.27 7.68 14.37
C SER A 45 -23.80 7.75 14.30
N SER A 46 -24.40 7.24 13.22
CA SER A 46 -25.86 7.19 13.04
C SER A 46 -26.53 6.01 13.76
N SER A 47 -25.81 4.93 14.04
CA SER A 47 -26.37 3.74 14.70
C SER A 47 -26.53 3.89 16.22
N GLY A 48 -25.90 4.90 16.83
CA GLY A 48 -25.97 5.17 18.28
C GLY A 48 -25.11 4.28 19.16
N SER A 49 -24.35 3.33 18.58
CA SER A 49 -23.45 2.44 19.33
C SER A 49 -22.11 3.13 19.64
N LYS A 50 -21.88 3.47 20.90
CA LYS A 50 -20.65 4.17 21.34
C LYS A 50 -19.39 3.36 21.08
N ASN A 51 -19.38 2.07 21.42
CA ASN A 51 -18.19 1.23 21.27
C ASN A 51 -17.78 1.10 19.79
N LEU A 52 -18.75 0.84 18.92
CA LEU A 52 -18.54 0.79 17.47
C LEU A 52 -17.92 2.09 16.95
N LYS A 53 -18.44 3.24 17.41
CA LYS A 53 -17.93 4.55 17.02
C LYS A 53 -16.48 4.76 17.48
N ASP A 54 -16.16 4.39 18.71
CA ASP A 54 -14.83 4.57 19.30
C ASP A 54 -13.80 3.66 18.59
N ASP A 55 -14.15 2.40 18.31
CA ASP A 55 -13.28 1.44 17.62
C ASP A 55 -13.00 1.84 16.16
N ILE A 56 -14.02 2.33 15.44
CA ILE A 56 -13.84 2.83 14.07
C ILE A 56 -13.04 4.15 14.06
N SER A 57 -13.21 5.00 15.07
CA SER A 57 -12.42 6.23 15.20
C SER A 57 -10.94 5.93 15.42
N TRP A 58 -10.63 4.96 16.29
CA TRP A 58 -9.25 4.49 16.50
C TRP A 58 -8.65 3.93 15.21
N ALA A 59 -9.40 3.10 14.48
CA ALA A 59 -9.01 2.54 13.19
C ALA A 59 -8.68 3.63 12.16
N ARG A 60 -9.49 4.69 12.11
CA ARG A 60 -9.29 5.86 11.25
C ARG A 60 -8.02 6.63 11.61
N GLU A 61 -7.80 6.91 12.89
CA GLU A 61 -6.59 7.60 13.37
C GLU A 61 -5.32 6.80 13.04
N SER A 62 -5.37 5.47 13.21
CA SER A 62 -4.29 4.56 12.86
C SER A 62 -3.94 4.66 11.36
N LEU A 63 -4.94 4.69 10.47
CA LEU A 63 -4.72 4.81 9.04
C LEU A 63 -4.19 6.19 8.62
N GLU A 64 -4.60 7.27 9.28
CA GLU A 64 -4.10 8.62 8.98
C GLU A 64 -2.59 8.71 9.28
N GLY A 65 -2.15 8.17 10.41
CA GLY A 65 -0.72 8.12 10.76
C GLY A 65 0.12 7.32 9.76
N ASP A 66 -0.43 6.24 9.19
CA ASP A 66 0.24 5.48 8.13
C ASP A 66 0.21 6.21 6.78
N SER A 67 -0.87 6.95 6.49
CA SER A 67 -0.99 7.77 5.27
C SER A 67 0.06 8.89 5.23
N GLU A 68 0.37 9.51 6.37
CA GLU A 68 1.43 10.52 6.46
C GLU A 68 2.82 9.96 6.18
N LYS A 69 3.13 8.77 6.71
CA LYS A 69 4.40 8.08 6.43
C LYS A 69 4.51 7.72 4.96
N LEU A 70 3.42 7.20 4.40
CA LEU A 70 3.33 6.82 3.01
C LEU A 70 3.53 8.02 2.06
N PHE A 71 2.96 9.18 2.40
CA PHE A 71 3.12 10.41 1.62
C PHE A 71 4.60 10.87 1.52
N LYS A 72 5.38 10.70 2.59
CA LYS A 72 6.82 11.00 2.59
C LYS A 72 7.58 10.08 1.63
N ILE A 73 7.26 8.78 1.65
CA ILE A 73 7.86 7.79 0.75
C ILE A 73 7.47 8.08 -0.71
N GLN A 74 6.21 8.44 -0.96
CA GLN A 74 5.73 8.84 -2.29
C GLN A 74 6.52 10.04 -2.83
N SER A 75 6.80 11.03 -1.98
CA SER A 75 7.56 12.21 -2.35
C SER A 75 9.01 11.87 -2.71
N HIS A 76 9.65 10.98 -1.95
CA HIS A 76 10.99 10.46 -2.27
C HIS A 76 11.00 9.71 -3.61
N ILE A 77 10.00 8.88 -3.88
CA ILE A 77 9.90 8.14 -5.15
C ILE A 77 9.74 9.09 -6.34
N LYS A 78 8.84 10.08 -6.23
CA LYS A 78 8.66 11.10 -7.29
C LYS A 78 9.96 11.85 -7.60
N PHE A 79 10.75 12.16 -6.56
CA PHE A 79 12.06 12.79 -6.74
C PHE A 79 13.06 11.89 -7.49
N LEU A 80 13.15 10.61 -7.14
CA LEU A 80 14.06 9.65 -7.80
C LEU A 80 13.63 9.23 -9.20
N GLN A 81 12.35 9.38 -9.52
CA GLN A 81 11.80 9.08 -10.85
C GLN A 81 12.01 10.21 -11.87
N ALA A 82 12.23 11.45 -11.40
CA ALA A 82 12.47 12.57 -12.31
C ALA A 82 13.71 12.30 -13.18
N GLU A 83 13.53 12.44 -14.50
CA GLU A 83 14.54 12.08 -15.48
C GLU A 83 15.83 12.88 -15.32
N GLU A 84 15.73 14.12 -14.83
CA GLU A 84 16.85 15.02 -14.61
C GLU A 84 17.64 14.71 -13.32
N THR A 85 17.11 13.86 -12.44
CA THR A 85 17.75 13.50 -11.18
C THR A 85 18.86 12.48 -11.42
N PHE A 86 20.10 12.85 -11.07
CA PHE A 86 21.19 11.87 -10.93
C PHE A 86 20.84 10.92 -9.78
N THR A 87 20.85 9.62 -10.04
CA THR A 87 20.40 8.61 -9.10
C THR A 87 21.35 7.41 -9.11
N THR A 88 21.81 7.03 -7.92
CA THR A 88 22.64 5.86 -7.69
C THR A 88 21.79 4.63 -7.35
N LYS A 89 22.34 3.43 -7.57
CA LYS A 89 21.69 2.17 -7.16
C LYS A 89 21.38 2.15 -5.67
N ASN A 90 22.27 2.70 -4.85
CA ASN A 90 22.12 2.74 -3.39
C ASN A 90 20.95 3.64 -2.97
N GLU A 91 20.73 4.77 -3.64
CA GLU A 91 19.56 5.64 -3.37
C GLU A 91 18.24 4.95 -3.72
N MET A 92 18.20 4.23 -4.85
CA MET A 92 17.03 3.43 -5.22
C MET A 92 16.75 2.34 -4.18
N ILE A 93 17.79 1.63 -3.74
CA ILE A 93 17.70 0.55 -2.76
C ILE A 93 17.31 1.07 -1.38
N ARG A 94 17.76 2.26 -0.99
CA ARG A 94 17.29 2.93 0.23
C ARG A 94 15.79 3.18 0.19
N VAL A 95 15.24 3.68 -0.92
CA VAL A 95 13.79 3.93 -1.03
C VAL A 95 13.00 2.62 -1.09
N PHE A 96 13.55 1.59 -1.73
CA PHE A 96 13.02 0.23 -1.66
C PHE A 96 12.88 -0.24 -0.19
N LYS A 97 13.92 -0.06 0.63
CA LYS A 97 13.91 -0.37 2.07
C LYS A 97 12.89 0.47 2.84
N GLU A 98 12.83 1.78 2.59
CA GLU A 98 11.86 2.67 3.25
C GLU A 98 10.42 2.19 3.03
N PHE A 99 10.08 1.80 1.80
CA PHE A 99 8.76 1.25 1.49
C PHE A 99 8.52 -0.13 2.11
N VAL A 100 9.50 -1.04 2.02
CA VAL A 100 9.35 -2.38 2.60
C VAL A 100 9.17 -2.30 4.11
N ASN A 101 9.97 -1.49 4.80
CA ASN A 101 9.82 -1.22 6.24
C ASN A 101 8.44 -0.64 6.54
N PHE A 102 7.95 0.28 5.72
CA PHE A 102 6.59 0.78 5.86
C PHE A 102 5.55 -0.34 5.73
N VAL A 103 5.63 -1.18 4.71
CA VAL A 103 4.68 -2.31 4.51
C VAL A 103 4.74 -3.34 5.65
N GLN A 104 5.90 -3.52 6.28
CA GLN A 104 6.05 -4.38 7.45
C GLN A 104 5.50 -3.76 8.73
N MET A 105 5.63 -2.45 8.89
CA MET A 105 5.23 -1.70 10.09
C MET A 105 3.82 -1.12 10.03
N ILE A 106 3.16 -1.20 8.88
CA ILE A 106 1.82 -0.65 8.69
C ILE A 106 0.81 -1.35 9.61
N LEU A 107 -0.09 -0.57 10.20
CA LEU A 107 -1.09 -1.05 11.14
C LEU A 107 -2.34 -1.63 10.45
N LEU A 108 -2.22 -2.08 9.20
CA LEU A 108 -3.34 -2.69 8.46
C LEU A 108 -3.83 -3.96 9.13
N ASP A 109 -2.94 -4.77 9.72
CA ASP A 109 -3.35 -6.00 10.40
C ASP A 109 -4.15 -5.70 11.68
N ASP A 110 -3.75 -4.67 12.42
CA ASP A 110 -4.46 -4.21 13.60
C ASP A 110 -5.82 -3.62 13.21
N LEU A 111 -5.86 -2.80 12.14
CA LEU A 111 -7.10 -2.32 11.54
C LEU A 111 -8.05 -3.48 11.18
N ILE A 112 -7.55 -4.50 10.48
CA ILE A 112 -8.32 -5.69 10.11
C ILE A 112 -8.84 -6.41 11.36
N THR A 113 -8.00 -6.54 12.38
CA THR A 113 -8.35 -7.22 13.64
C THR A 113 -9.45 -6.46 14.39
N THR A 114 -9.31 -5.15 14.52
CA THR A 114 -10.30 -4.28 15.15
C THR A 114 -11.63 -4.33 14.41
N LEU A 115 -11.63 -4.08 13.09
CA LEU A 115 -12.86 -4.11 12.30
C LEU A 115 -13.52 -5.48 12.28
N ARG A 116 -12.75 -6.57 12.34
CA ARG A 116 -13.28 -7.93 12.49
C ARG A 116 -13.93 -8.14 13.86
N GLY A 117 -13.29 -7.71 14.94
CA GLY A 117 -13.85 -7.77 16.28
C GLY A 117 -15.19 -7.04 16.36
N VAL A 118 -15.24 -5.84 15.79
CA VAL A 118 -16.48 -5.08 15.59
C VAL A 118 -17.52 -5.91 14.82
N ALA A 119 -17.19 -6.39 13.62
CA ALA A 119 -18.13 -7.16 12.78
C ALA A 119 -18.73 -8.39 13.50
N THR A 120 -17.95 -9.08 14.33
CA THR A 120 -18.40 -10.27 15.07
C THR A 120 -19.32 -9.96 16.25
N THR A 121 -19.27 -8.74 16.79
CA THR A 121 -20.06 -8.32 17.96
C THR A 121 -21.32 -7.55 17.58
N MET A 122 -21.44 -7.14 16.33
CA MET A 122 -22.60 -6.43 15.80
C MET A 122 -23.84 -7.32 15.75
N THR A 123 -24.97 -6.75 16.15
CA THR A 123 -26.28 -7.35 15.95
C THR A 123 -26.67 -7.35 14.47
N ASN A 124 -27.64 -8.17 14.08
CA ASN A 124 -28.14 -8.22 12.69
C ASN A 124 -28.66 -6.85 12.21
N GLN A 125 -29.33 -6.09 13.08
CA GLN A 125 -29.83 -4.75 12.75
C GLN A 125 -28.69 -3.75 12.51
N GLU A 126 -27.62 -3.80 13.31
CA GLU A 126 -26.45 -2.96 13.10
C GLU A 126 -25.71 -3.35 11.82
N ASN A 127 -25.58 -4.65 11.54
CA ASN A 127 -25.00 -5.15 10.29
C ASN A 127 -25.80 -4.74 9.05
N ASP A 128 -27.12 -4.60 9.18
CA ASP A 128 -27.96 -4.09 8.09
C ASP A 128 -27.82 -2.58 7.90
N HIS A 129 -27.58 -1.82 8.98
CA HIS A 129 -27.38 -0.38 8.93
C HIS A 129 -25.97 0.04 8.48
N ILE A 130 -24.94 -0.74 8.78
CA ILE A 130 -23.55 -0.41 8.45
C ILE A 130 -23.15 -1.23 7.22
N LYS A 131 -23.73 -0.81 6.09
CA LYS A 131 -23.40 -1.31 4.77
C LYS A 131 -22.83 -0.18 3.92
N LEU A 132 -21.77 -0.49 3.21
CA LEU A 132 -21.07 0.43 2.33
C LEU A 132 -21.10 -0.14 0.92
N ASN A 133 -21.79 0.54 0.00
CA ASN A 133 -22.02 0.05 -1.37
C ASN A 133 -22.52 -1.41 -1.41
N ASN A 134 -23.56 -1.71 -0.60
CA ASN A 134 -24.16 -3.03 -0.42
C ASN A 134 -23.25 -4.12 0.16
N ARG A 135 -22.09 -3.74 0.72
CA ARG A 135 -21.18 -4.67 1.41
C ARG A 135 -21.29 -4.48 2.91
N THR A 136 -21.42 -5.60 3.61
CA THR A 136 -21.35 -5.69 5.08
C THR A 136 -19.93 -5.41 5.58
N LEU A 137 -19.79 -5.07 6.87
CA LEU A 137 -18.48 -4.84 7.48
C LEU A 137 -17.54 -6.05 7.32
N ASP A 138 -18.04 -7.28 7.46
CA ASP A 138 -17.24 -8.50 7.26
C ASP A 138 -16.70 -8.62 5.82
N GLU A 139 -17.51 -8.27 4.82
CA GLU A 139 -17.07 -8.25 3.42
C GLU A 139 -16.02 -7.17 3.17
N ILE A 140 -16.17 -5.99 3.76
CA ILE A 140 -15.19 -4.90 3.69
C ILE A 140 -13.87 -5.34 4.33
N VAL A 141 -13.92 -5.95 5.52
CA VAL A 141 -12.74 -6.50 6.21
C VAL A 141 -12.02 -7.52 5.33
N LYS A 142 -12.74 -8.40 4.64
CA LYS A 142 -12.15 -9.36 3.69
C LYS A 142 -11.46 -8.68 2.52
N VAL A 143 -12.01 -7.58 1.99
CA VAL A 143 -11.37 -6.79 0.93
C VAL A 143 -10.08 -6.15 1.43
N ILE A 144 -10.11 -5.47 2.59
CA ILE A 144 -8.93 -4.84 3.19
C ILE A 144 -7.85 -5.89 3.49
N GLN A 145 -8.24 -7.08 3.97
CA GLN A 145 -7.31 -8.19 4.20
C GLN A 145 -6.65 -8.68 2.91
N ARG A 146 -7.41 -8.84 1.82
CA ARG A 146 -6.85 -9.23 0.52
C ARG A 146 -5.84 -8.20 0.02
N PHE A 147 -6.14 -6.91 0.17
CA PHE A 147 -5.20 -5.84 -0.14
C PHE A 147 -3.93 -5.89 0.73
N SER A 148 -4.06 -6.02 2.06
CA SER A 148 -2.90 -6.13 2.98
C SER A 148 -1.97 -7.29 2.58
N VAL A 149 -2.53 -8.45 2.27
CA VAL A 149 -1.77 -9.61 1.79
C VAL A 149 -1.11 -9.33 0.44
N ALA A 150 -1.84 -8.77 -0.52
CA ALA A 150 -1.30 -8.44 -1.84
C ALA A 150 -0.17 -7.40 -1.77
N LEU A 151 -0.30 -6.40 -0.90
CA LEU A 151 0.72 -5.38 -0.65
C LEU A 151 2.01 -6.01 -0.09
N LYS A 152 1.89 -6.85 0.94
CA LYS A 152 3.02 -7.57 1.55
C LYS A 152 3.71 -8.54 0.58
N LEU A 153 2.92 -9.25 -0.23
CA LEU A 153 3.48 -10.11 -1.27
C LEU A 153 4.20 -9.27 -2.33
N SER A 154 3.65 -8.13 -2.74
CA SER A 154 4.27 -7.28 -3.75
C SER A 154 5.56 -6.60 -3.28
N SER A 155 5.73 -6.38 -1.98
CA SER A 155 6.97 -5.85 -1.40
C SER A 155 8.05 -6.94 -1.17
N SER A 156 7.68 -8.23 -1.15
CA SER A 156 8.61 -9.32 -0.83
C SER A 156 9.78 -9.50 -1.81
N PRO A 157 9.67 -9.36 -3.14
CA PRO A 157 10.82 -9.51 -4.03
C PRO A 157 11.83 -8.37 -3.84
N VAL A 158 11.36 -7.22 -3.34
CA VAL A 158 12.21 -6.08 -2.99
C VAL A 158 13.08 -6.40 -1.76
N LEU A 159 12.61 -7.23 -0.81
CA LEU A 159 13.42 -7.73 0.31
C LEU A 159 14.62 -8.57 -0.15
N GLU A 160 14.49 -9.29 -1.26
CA GLU A 160 15.58 -10.09 -1.83
C GLU A 160 16.71 -9.21 -2.41
N ILE A 161 16.40 -7.95 -2.74
CA ILE A 161 17.40 -6.94 -3.12
C ILE A 161 18.18 -6.45 -1.89
N GLU A 162 17.52 -6.38 -0.72
CA GLU A 162 18.10 -5.92 0.55
C GLU A 162 19.07 -6.93 1.17
N THR A 163 18.79 -8.23 1.12
CA THR A 163 19.63 -9.25 1.77
C THR A 163 21.01 -9.42 1.14
N ASN A 164 21.24 -8.84 -0.04
CA ASN A 164 22.53 -8.81 -0.73
C ASN A 164 23.38 -7.56 -0.39
N ASP A 165 22.92 -6.70 0.52
CA ASP A 165 23.56 -5.45 0.93
C ASP A 165 24.24 -5.59 2.31
N LEU A 166 25.44 -6.18 2.33
CA LEU A 166 26.37 -6.12 3.47
C LEU A 166 27.38 -4.96 3.30
N GLY A 167 26.92 -3.78 2.89
CA GLY A 167 27.72 -2.54 2.96
C GLY A 167 28.77 -2.35 1.85
N GLY A 168 28.61 -3.02 0.70
CA GLY A 168 29.45 -2.85 -0.50
C GLY A 168 28.64 -2.37 -1.71
N GLU A 169 29.30 -2.15 -2.87
CA GLU A 169 28.58 -1.90 -4.13
C GLU A 169 27.69 -3.10 -4.46
N ILE A 170 26.38 -2.88 -4.40
CA ILE A 170 25.40 -3.92 -4.69
C ILE A 170 25.52 -4.27 -6.18
N THR A 171 26.02 -5.47 -6.43
CA THR A 171 26.18 -6.00 -7.79
C THR A 171 24.95 -6.83 -8.12
N LEU A 172 23.88 -6.19 -8.58
CA LEU A 172 22.72 -6.90 -9.10
C LEU A 172 23.04 -7.42 -10.51
N SER A 173 22.98 -8.73 -10.71
CA SER A 173 23.10 -9.30 -12.05
C SER A 173 21.85 -8.98 -12.88
N ASN A 174 22.00 -8.84 -14.20
CA ASN A 174 20.87 -8.65 -15.11
C ASN A 174 19.84 -9.80 -14.99
N ALA A 175 20.28 -11.02 -14.67
CA ALA A 175 19.40 -12.17 -14.45
C ALA A 175 18.54 -11.99 -13.20
N THR A 176 19.13 -11.54 -12.09
CA THR A 176 18.42 -11.21 -10.84
C THR A 176 17.39 -10.12 -11.08
N ILE A 177 17.78 -9.07 -11.80
CA ILE A 177 16.90 -7.94 -12.12
C ILE A 177 15.72 -8.39 -13.00
N THR A 178 15.97 -9.21 -14.02
CA THR A 178 14.91 -9.73 -14.90
C THR A 178 13.95 -10.64 -14.13
N GLN A 179 14.46 -11.50 -13.26
CA GLN A 179 13.64 -12.35 -12.40
C GLN A 179 12.76 -11.50 -11.46
N LEU A 180 13.32 -10.45 -10.88
CA LEU A 180 12.58 -9.48 -10.05
C LEU A 180 11.48 -8.81 -10.87
N GLN A 181 11.78 -8.30 -12.07
CA GLN A 181 10.76 -7.72 -12.94
C GLN A 181 9.58 -8.67 -13.20
N ASN A 182 9.87 -9.93 -13.56
CA ASN A 182 8.82 -10.92 -13.84
C ASN A 182 7.97 -11.24 -12.60
N GLN A 183 8.60 -11.40 -11.43
CA GLN A 183 7.86 -11.64 -10.18
C GLN A 183 7.00 -10.44 -9.80
N LEU A 184 7.52 -9.23 -10.00
CA LEU A 184 6.85 -7.99 -9.66
C LEU A 184 5.71 -7.67 -10.59
N GLU A 185 5.83 -7.96 -11.89
CA GLU A 185 4.74 -7.78 -12.85
C GLU A 185 3.52 -8.65 -12.48
N LEU A 186 3.76 -9.93 -12.17
CA LEU A 186 2.70 -10.84 -11.72
C LEU A 186 2.03 -10.36 -10.42
N ARG A 187 2.83 -9.93 -9.43
CA ARG A 187 2.31 -9.48 -8.13
C ARG A 187 1.63 -8.11 -8.23
N SER A 188 2.14 -7.22 -9.07
CA SER A 188 1.55 -5.92 -9.38
C SER A 188 0.14 -6.08 -9.94
N LYS A 189 -0.11 -7.06 -10.81
CA LYS A 189 -1.45 -7.33 -11.33
C LYS A 189 -2.45 -7.62 -10.20
N THR A 190 -2.11 -8.53 -9.30
CA THR A 190 -2.96 -8.86 -8.14
C THR A 190 -3.17 -7.64 -7.24
N LEU A 191 -2.13 -6.84 -7.01
CA LEU A 191 -2.25 -5.61 -6.22
C LEU A 191 -3.23 -4.64 -6.89
N THR A 192 -3.07 -4.35 -8.18
CA THR A 192 -3.98 -3.49 -8.96
C THR A 192 -5.42 -3.99 -8.89
N GLU A 193 -5.67 -5.29 -9.04
CA GLU A 193 -7.00 -5.88 -8.90
C GLU A 193 -7.59 -5.62 -7.49
N THR A 194 -6.80 -5.79 -6.42
CA THR A 194 -7.28 -5.51 -5.06
C THR A 194 -7.53 -4.02 -4.80
N VAL A 195 -6.75 -3.13 -5.39
CA VAL A 195 -6.95 -1.67 -5.32
C VAL A 195 -8.23 -1.27 -6.05
N GLU A 196 -8.50 -1.87 -7.20
CA GLU A 196 -9.74 -1.65 -7.93
C GLU A 196 -10.96 -2.11 -7.13
N VAL A 197 -10.87 -3.26 -6.45
CA VAL A 197 -11.94 -3.70 -5.54
C VAL A 197 -12.12 -2.72 -4.38
N LEU A 198 -11.03 -2.21 -3.78
CA LEU A 198 -11.11 -1.16 -2.75
C LEU A 198 -11.79 0.10 -3.27
N ARG A 199 -11.47 0.54 -4.48
CA ARG A 199 -12.12 1.69 -5.14
C ARG A 199 -13.61 1.48 -5.31
N GLN A 200 -14.03 0.30 -5.76
CA GLN A 200 -15.45 -0.05 -5.91
C GLN A 200 -16.17 -0.11 -4.56
N VAL A 201 -15.47 -0.58 -3.51
CA VAL A 201 -16.01 -0.50 -2.15
C VAL A 201 -16.18 0.96 -1.75
N SER A 202 -15.24 1.86 -2.03
CA SER A 202 -15.34 3.25 -1.56
C SER A 202 -16.21 4.19 -2.42
N HIS A 203 -16.40 3.92 -3.72
CA HIS A 203 -17.14 4.82 -4.63
C HIS A 203 -18.35 4.17 -5.34
N GLY A 204 -18.58 2.87 -5.13
CA GLY A 204 -19.57 2.08 -5.87
C GLY A 204 -19.10 1.66 -7.27
N PRO A 205 -19.84 0.76 -7.95
CA PRO A 205 -19.57 0.40 -9.34
C PRO A 205 -19.89 1.58 -10.28
N GLN A 206 -18.99 1.88 -11.22
CA GLN A 206 -19.22 2.83 -12.32
C GLN A 206 -19.98 2.18 -13.47
#